data_AF-A0A3D1WKP3-F1
#
_entry.id   AF-A0A3D1WKP3-F1
#
_cell.length_a   1.000
_cell.length_b   1.000
_cell.length_c   1.000
_cell.angle_alpha   90.00
_cell.angle_beta   90.00
_cell.angle_gamma   90.00
#
_symmetry.space_group_name_H-M   'P 1'
#
loop_
_entity.id
_entity.type
_entity.pdbx_description
1 polymer ?
#
loop_
_entity_poly.entity_id
_entity_poly.type
_entity_poly.pdbx_seq_one_letter_code
_entity_poly.pdbx_strand_id
1 'polypeptide(L)'
;MEYNDFACPTPDEYENLAKAYMQSLRDKGFVFISLENEAQKMLVDEVFDLLFKLRASYRALGTFMGSDKFYQLNEEQIEVLRDMFSYTHNRGFRIVWNKTKCFLNCISLENKLLIKMFLLAQKSQEYESLVGLCFQRLRMSADLYEVSSLWQFDDPQK
;
A
#
# COMPACT_ATOMS: atom_id res chain seq x y z
N MET A 1 -52.67 12.23 -18.21
CA MET A 1 -52.37 10.85 -17.76
C MET A 1 -52.77 10.79 -16.30
N GLU A 2 -53.74 9.95 -15.95
CA GLU A 2 -54.06 9.66 -14.55
C GLU A 2 -52.96 8.76 -13.99
N TYR A 3 -52.29 9.22 -12.94
CA TYR A 3 -51.26 8.47 -12.25
C TYR A 3 -51.91 7.38 -11.39
N ASN A 4 -51.48 6.13 -11.54
CA ASN A 4 -52.06 4.97 -10.86
C ASN A 4 -51.02 4.34 -9.92
N ASP A 5 -51.23 4.48 -8.60
CA ASP A 5 -50.35 3.97 -7.54
C ASP A 5 -50.23 2.43 -7.52
N PHE A 6 -51.11 1.71 -8.23
CA PHE A 6 -51.14 0.24 -8.24
C PHE A 6 -50.55 -0.39 -9.51
N ALA A 7 -50.13 0.41 -10.49
CA ALA A 7 -49.50 -0.10 -11.70
C ALA A 7 -48.00 -0.36 -11.44
N CYS A 8 -47.59 -1.63 -11.45
CA CYS A 8 -46.18 -1.97 -11.45
C CYS A 8 -45.58 -1.49 -12.79
N PRO A 9 -44.55 -0.64 -12.79
CA PRO A 9 -43.95 -0.15 -14.02
C PRO A 9 -43.44 -1.33 -14.85
N THR A 10 -43.62 -1.25 -16.16
CA THR A 10 -43.01 -2.19 -17.09
C THR A 10 -41.48 -2.09 -17.03
N PRO A 11 -40.73 -3.13 -17.43
CA PRO A 11 -39.27 -3.09 -17.43
C PRO A 11 -38.69 -1.86 -18.16
N ASP A 12 -39.32 -1.45 -19.27
CA ASP A 12 -38.90 -0.28 -20.05
C ASP A 12 -39.15 1.04 -19.30
N GLU A 13 -40.24 1.14 -18.55
CA GLU A 13 -40.53 2.30 -17.69
C GLU A 13 -39.55 2.38 -16.51
N TYR A 14 -39.16 1.24 -15.95
CA TYR A 14 -38.11 1.17 -14.92
C TYR A 14 -36.76 1.63 -15.46
N GLU A 15 -36.38 1.20 -16.67
CA GLU A 15 -35.11 1.60 -17.27
C GLU A 15 -35.08 3.11 -17.57
N ASN A 16 -36.21 3.66 -18.03
CA ASN A 16 -36.35 5.10 -18.26
C ASN A 16 -36.31 5.90 -16.96
N LEU A 17 -36.93 5.40 -15.89
CA LEU A 17 -36.83 6.01 -14.55
C LEU A 17 -35.39 5.97 -14.01
N ALA A 18 -34.69 4.84 -14.18
CA ALA A 18 -33.29 4.71 -13.75
C ALA A 18 -32.37 5.67 -14.51
N LYS A 19 -32.54 5.79 -15.84
CA LYS A 19 -31.79 6.75 -16.67
C LYS A 19 -32.08 8.19 -16.25
N ALA A 20 -33.35 8.54 -16.02
CA ALA A 20 -33.74 9.87 -15.55
C ALA A 20 -33.17 10.19 -14.17
N TYR A 21 -33.13 9.22 -13.25
CA TYR A 21 -32.48 9.35 -11.95
C TYR A 21 -30.97 9.57 -12.08
N MET A 22 -30.28 8.77 -12.90
CA MET A 22 -28.83 8.94 -13.12
C MET A 22 -28.51 10.31 -13.74
N GLN A 23 -29.32 10.76 -14.70
CA GLN A 23 -29.18 12.08 -15.32
C GLN A 23 -29.41 13.19 -14.30
N SER A 24 -30.48 13.11 -13.51
CA SER A 24 -30.80 14.07 -12.45
C SER A 24 -29.71 14.14 -11.36
N LEU A 25 -29.09 13.00 -11.04
CA LEU A 25 -27.99 12.92 -10.08
C LEU A 25 -26.71 13.56 -10.65
N ARG A 26 -26.40 13.35 -11.94
CA ARG A 26 -25.29 14.04 -12.63
C ARG A 26 -25.50 15.55 -12.71
N ASP A 27 -26.70 15.98 -13.07
CA ASP A 27 -27.05 17.41 -13.20
C ASP A 27 -27.04 18.15 -11.86
N LYS A 28 -27.34 17.45 -10.76
CA LYS A 28 -27.24 17.97 -9.38
C LYS A 28 -25.82 17.89 -8.79
N GLY A 29 -24.81 17.49 -9.59
CA GLY A 29 -23.41 17.49 -9.17
C GLY A 29 -22.99 16.32 -8.27
N PHE A 30 -23.77 15.24 -8.20
CA PHE A 30 -23.31 14.02 -7.54
C PHE A 30 -22.25 13.33 -8.40
N VAL A 31 -20.99 13.48 -8.00
CA VAL A 31 -19.87 12.74 -8.54
C VAL A 31 -19.94 11.31 -8.00
N PHE A 32 -20.19 10.34 -8.88
CA PHE A 32 -19.91 8.94 -8.56
C PHE A 32 -18.39 8.79 -8.43
N ILE A 33 -17.86 8.92 -7.21
CA ILE A 33 -16.49 8.53 -6.91
C ILE A 33 -16.46 7.02 -7.14
N SER A 34 -15.79 6.57 -8.19
CA SER A 34 -15.70 5.16 -8.51
C SER A 34 -15.09 4.40 -7.33
N LEU A 35 -15.67 3.26 -6.96
CA LEU A 35 -15.13 2.34 -5.93
C LEU A 35 -13.64 2.03 -6.15
N GLU A 36 -13.15 2.13 -7.39
CA GLU A 36 -11.75 1.97 -7.77
C GLU A 36 -10.83 3.01 -7.12
N ASN A 37 -11.25 4.28 -7.02
CA ASN A 37 -10.46 5.33 -6.36
C ASN A 37 -10.35 5.11 -4.85
N GLU A 38 -11.41 4.60 -4.20
CA GLU A 38 -11.35 4.25 -2.77
C GLU A 38 -10.44 3.05 -2.52
N ALA A 39 -10.52 2.01 -3.36
CA ALA A 39 -9.66 0.83 -3.26
C ALA A 39 -8.17 1.17 -3.50
N GLN A 40 -7.88 2.06 -4.45
CA GLN A 40 -6.53 2.56 -4.68
C GLN A 40 -6.02 3.38 -3.48
N LYS A 41 -6.86 4.26 -2.92
CA LYS A 41 -6.49 5.05 -1.74
C LYS A 41 -6.20 4.17 -0.53
N MET A 42 -7.01 3.15 -0.28
CA MET A 42 -6.75 2.16 0.76
C MET A 42 -5.42 1.43 0.54
N LEU A 43 -5.10 1.08 -0.71
CA LEU A 43 -3.85 0.42 -1.05
C LEU A 43 -2.63 1.33 -0.82
N VAL A 44 -2.74 2.62 -1.14
CA VAL A 44 -1.72 3.63 -0.81
C VAL A 44 -1.51 3.70 0.70
N ASP A 45 -2.59 3.77 1.49
CA ASP A 45 -2.52 3.76 2.95
C ASP A 45 -1.82 2.51 3.50
N GLU A 46 -2.13 1.32 2.97
CA GLU A 46 -1.48 0.06 3.35
C GLU A 46 0.02 0.06 3.04
N VAL A 47 0.42 0.58 1.87
CA VAL A 47 1.83 0.70 1.48
C VAL A 47 2.59 1.61 2.46
N PHE A 48 2.04 2.78 2.78
CA PHE A 48 2.65 3.69 3.76
C PHE A 48 2.70 3.09 5.16
N ASP A 49 1.67 2.36 5.58
CA ASP A 49 1.65 1.67 6.87
C ASP A 49 2.81 0.66 6.99
N LEU A 50 3.09 -0.09 5.91
CA LEU A 50 4.23 -1.01 5.84
C LEU A 50 5.58 -0.28 5.84
N LEU A 51 5.71 0.80 5.07
CA LEU A 51 6.93 1.62 5.01
C LEU A 51 7.29 2.21 6.37
N PHE A 52 6.29 2.70 7.13
CA PHE A 52 6.51 3.25 8.45
C PHE A 52 6.85 2.19 9.50
N LYS A 53 6.28 0.97 9.39
CA LYS A 53 6.68 -0.18 10.20
C LYS A 53 8.13 -0.58 9.91
N LEU A 54 8.54 -0.59 8.64
CA LEU A 54 9.91 -0.85 8.22
C LEU A 54 10.87 0.21 8.74
N ARG A 55 10.54 1.50 8.58
CA ARG A 55 11.31 2.63 9.13
C ARG A 55 11.61 2.43 10.61
N ALA A 56 10.56 2.17 11.40
CA ALA A 56 10.73 1.95 12.82
C ALA A 56 11.64 0.71 13.06
N SER A 57 11.48 -0.35 12.27
CA SER A 57 12.20 -1.62 12.45
C SER A 57 13.69 -1.46 12.14
N TYR A 58 14.02 -0.80 11.05
CA TYR A 58 15.40 -0.43 10.73
C TYR A 58 16.00 0.48 11.80
N ARG A 59 15.24 1.45 12.32
CA ARG A 59 15.71 2.29 13.44
C ARG A 59 16.01 1.49 14.71
N ALA A 60 15.21 0.45 15.01
CA ALA A 60 15.43 -0.42 16.16
C ALA A 60 16.63 -1.37 15.97
N LEU A 61 16.89 -1.79 14.74
CA LEU A 61 18.07 -2.58 14.38
C LEU A 61 19.36 -1.75 14.42
N GLY A 62 19.28 -0.46 14.06
CA GLY A 62 20.41 0.47 14.10
C GLY A 62 21.47 0.09 13.06
N THR A 63 22.68 -0.24 13.53
CA THR A 63 23.77 -0.73 12.67
C THR A 63 23.87 -2.25 12.62
N PHE A 64 22.96 -2.96 13.31
CA PHE A 64 22.94 -4.42 13.28
C PHE A 64 22.82 -4.88 11.83
N MET A 65 23.72 -5.75 11.37
CA MET A 65 23.67 -6.31 10.01
C MET A 65 23.70 -5.25 8.89
N GLY A 66 24.30 -4.07 9.12
CA GLY A 66 24.35 -2.99 8.12
C GLY A 66 22.97 -2.40 7.80
N SER A 67 22.04 -2.45 8.75
CA SER A 67 20.64 -2.01 8.54
C SER A 67 20.43 -0.50 8.45
N ASP A 68 21.47 0.29 8.69
CA ASP A 68 21.51 1.73 8.47
C ASP A 68 21.36 2.08 6.99
N LYS A 69 21.97 1.30 6.08
CA LYS A 69 21.76 1.44 4.63
C LYS A 69 20.29 1.24 4.26
N PHE A 70 19.63 0.24 4.84
CA PHE A 70 18.22 -0.04 4.58
C PHE A 70 17.31 1.05 5.15
N TYR A 71 17.67 1.64 6.29
CA TYR A 71 16.96 2.79 6.85
C TYR A 71 16.97 3.98 5.88
N GLN A 72 18.15 4.36 5.37
CA GLN A 72 18.29 5.51 4.47
C GLN A 72 17.50 5.32 3.16
N LEU A 73 17.67 4.16 2.51
CA LEU A 73 16.91 3.83 1.29
C LEU A 73 15.40 3.83 1.54
N ASN A 74 14.97 3.40 2.72
CA ASN A 74 13.55 3.41 3.09
C ASN A 74 13.00 4.84 3.25
N GLU A 75 13.76 5.75 3.85
CA GLU A 75 13.36 7.17 3.96
C GLU A 75 13.27 7.85 2.60
N GLU A 76 14.27 7.65 1.73
CA GLU A 76 14.27 8.22 0.37
C GLU A 76 13.02 7.81 -0.41
N GLN A 77 12.65 6.53 -0.33
CA GLN A 77 11.47 6.04 -1.02
C GLN A 77 10.15 6.48 -0.40
N ILE A 78 10.10 6.71 0.92
CA ILE A 78 8.93 7.31 1.56
C ILE A 78 8.70 8.70 0.99
N GLU A 79 9.74 9.52 0.84
CA GLU A 79 9.60 10.88 0.31
C GLU A 79 9.19 10.87 -1.17
N VAL A 80 9.80 10.02 -2.00
CA VAL A 80 9.39 9.86 -3.41
C VAL A 80 7.91 9.47 -3.54
N LEU A 81 7.45 8.50 -2.75
CA LEU A 81 6.05 8.07 -2.78
C LEU A 81 5.11 9.14 -2.20
N ARG A 82 5.57 9.94 -1.23
CA ARG A 82 4.78 11.04 -0.66
C ARG A 82 4.50 12.10 -1.69
N ASP A 83 5.51 12.48 -2.47
CA ASP A 83 5.35 13.45 -3.55
C ASP A 83 4.43 12.88 -4.63
N MET A 84 4.61 11.61 -5.01
CA MET A 84 3.80 10.94 -6.02
C MET A 84 2.31 10.86 -5.67
N PHE A 85 1.98 10.58 -4.40
CA PHE A 85 0.60 10.39 -3.96
C PHE A 85 0.04 11.54 -3.10
N SER A 86 0.80 12.64 -2.95
CA SER A 86 0.47 13.74 -2.05
C SER A 86 0.12 13.27 -0.63
N TYR A 87 0.87 12.31 -0.10
CA TYR A 87 0.55 11.62 1.16
C TYR A 87 1.04 12.39 2.38
N THR A 88 0.12 12.83 3.24
CA THR A 88 0.44 13.72 4.38
C THR A 88 0.46 13.02 5.74
N HIS A 89 -0.06 11.80 5.86
CA HIS A 89 -0.16 11.13 7.15
C HIS A 89 1.20 10.61 7.61
N ASN A 90 1.40 10.64 8.94
CA ASN A 90 2.58 10.08 9.59
C ASN A 90 2.13 9.19 10.75
N ARG A 91 2.62 7.95 10.79
CA ARG A 91 2.28 6.99 11.85
C ARG A 91 3.55 6.53 12.57
N GLY A 92 3.48 6.47 13.89
CA GLY A 92 4.51 5.90 14.75
C GLY A 92 4.18 4.45 15.10
N PHE A 93 5.20 3.59 15.14
CA PHE A 93 5.05 2.18 15.50
C PHE A 93 5.98 1.82 16.66
N ARG A 94 5.48 0.95 17.55
CA ARG A 94 6.28 0.33 18.61
C ARG A 94 6.86 -0.99 18.12
N ILE A 95 8.08 -1.30 18.55
CA ILE A 95 8.85 -2.44 18.05
C ILE A 95 9.28 -3.39 19.15
N VAL A 96 9.41 -4.65 18.77
CA VAL A 96 9.93 -5.74 19.58
C VAL A 96 11.43 -5.57 19.80
N TRP A 97 11.86 -5.55 21.06
CA TRP A 97 13.25 -5.30 21.47
C TRP A 97 14.27 -6.36 21.03
N ASN A 98 13.82 -7.56 20.67
CA ASN A 98 14.72 -8.63 20.22
C ASN A 98 15.14 -8.36 18.76
N LYS A 99 16.44 -8.09 18.55
CA LYS A 99 17.01 -7.76 17.24
C LYS A 99 16.80 -8.86 16.19
N THR A 100 16.97 -10.13 16.55
CA THR A 100 16.71 -11.28 15.67
C THR A 100 15.27 -11.30 15.18
N LYS A 101 14.32 -11.19 16.12
CA LYS A 101 12.88 -11.16 15.79
C LYS A 101 12.52 -9.92 14.96
N CYS A 102 13.13 -8.78 15.27
CA CYS A 102 12.96 -7.55 14.53
C CYS A 102 13.47 -7.70 13.08
N PHE A 103 14.62 -8.33 12.88
CA PHE A 103 15.20 -8.56 11.56
C PHE A 103 14.35 -9.52 10.71
N LEU A 104 13.92 -10.65 11.28
CA LEU A 104 12.99 -11.56 10.60
C LEU A 104 11.65 -10.88 10.27
N ASN A 105 11.18 -9.99 11.16
CA ASN A 105 10.01 -9.18 10.90
C ASN A 105 10.23 -8.18 9.75
N CYS A 106 11.41 -7.57 9.62
CA CYS A 106 11.75 -6.73 8.46
C CYS A 106 11.63 -7.51 7.15
N ILE A 107 12.19 -8.72 7.09
CA ILE A 107 12.08 -9.58 5.90
C ILE A 107 10.61 -9.87 5.56
N SER A 108 9.79 -10.19 6.57
CA SER A 108 8.35 -10.40 6.36
C SER A 108 7.63 -9.15 5.87
N LEU A 109 7.96 -7.98 6.43
CA LEU A 109 7.37 -6.70 6.04
C LEU A 109 7.78 -6.28 4.62
N GLU A 110 9.04 -6.47 4.23
CA GLU A 110 9.52 -6.17 2.88
C GLU A 110 8.79 -7.01 1.82
N ASN A 111 8.59 -8.31 2.06
CA ASN A 111 7.85 -9.16 1.14
C ASN A 111 6.39 -8.72 0.99
N LYS A 112 5.74 -8.34 2.10
CA LYS A 112 4.37 -7.79 2.07
C LYS A 112 4.33 -6.46 1.31
N LEU A 113 5.31 -5.60 1.53
CA LEU A 113 5.42 -4.30 0.86
C LEU A 113 5.55 -4.50 -0.65
N LEU A 114 6.45 -5.38 -1.09
CA LEU A 114 6.63 -5.71 -2.52
C LEU A 114 5.31 -6.10 -3.19
N ILE A 115 4.56 -7.03 -2.59
CA ILE A 115 3.27 -7.47 -3.14
C ILE A 115 2.31 -6.28 -3.26
N LYS A 116 2.22 -5.44 -2.22
CA LYS A 116 1.31 -4.29 -2.21
C LYS A 116 1.73 -3.20 -3.19
N MET A 117 3.02 -2.95 -3.34
CA MET A 117 3.55 -2.00 -4.32
C MET A 117 3.32 -2.48 -5.76
N PHE A 118 3.46 -3.79 -6.05
CA PHE A 118 3.11 -4.33 -7.37
C PHE A 118 1.61 -4.18 -7.67
N LEU A 119 0.74 -4.46 -6.70
CA LEU A 119 -0.70 -4.23 -6.85
C LEU A 119 -1.01 -2.74 -7.05
N LEU A 120 -0.28 -1.85 -6.38
CA LEU A 120 -0.45 -0.41 -6.52
C LEU A 120 -0.01 0.06 -7.90
N ALA A 121 1.11 -0.46 -8.41
CA ALA A 121 1.60 -0.18 -9.75
C ALA A 121 0.56 -0.55 -10.80
N GLN A 122 -0.03 -1.76 -10.71
CA GLN A 122 -1.06 -2.23 -11.65
C GLN A 122 -2.31 -1.36 -11.68
N LYS A 123 -2.62 -0.65 -10.59
CA LYS A 123 -3.82 0.20 -10.46
C LYS A 123 -3.53 1.69 -10.63
N SER A 124 -2.26 2.08 -10.74
CA SER A 124 -1.84 3.48 -10.79
C SER A 124 -1.49 3.89 -12.21
N GLN A 125 -1.67 5.18 -12.52
CA GLN A 125 -1.17 5.79 -13.75
C GLN A 125 0.36 5.91 -13.76
N GLU A 126 0.98 5.84 -12.58
CA GLU A 126 2.44 5.94 -12.35
C GLU A 126 3.17 4.59 -12.46
N TYR A 127 2.72 3.72 -13.37
CA TYR A 127 3.17 2.32 -13.45
C TYR A 127 4.69 2.19 -13.54
N GLU A 128 5.35 2.88 -14.47
CA GLU A 128 6.79 2.75 -14.69
C GLU A 128 7.62 3.16 -13.46
N SER A 129 7.28 4.30 -12.87
CA SER A 129 7.92 4.81 -11.65
C SER A 129 7.79 3.83 -10.49
N LEU A 130 6.59 3.29 -10.28
CA LEU A 130 6.31 2.32 -9.21
C LEU A 130 7.01 0.98 -9.44
N VAL A 131 7.07 0.50 -10.68
CA VAL A 131 7.80 -0.73 -11.04
C VAL A 131 9.29 -0.54 -10.79
N GLY A 132 9.86 0.62 -11.12
CA GLY A 132 11.24 0.97 -10.78
C GLY A 132 11.51 0.88 -9.27
N LEU A 133 10.60 1.44 -8.46
CA LEU A 133 10.68 1.33 -6.99
C LEU A 133 10.53 -0.11 -6.49
N CYS A 134 9.65 -0.92 -7.11
CA CYS A 134 9.52 -2.34 -6.81
C CYS A 134 10.84 -3.09 -7.06
N PHE A 135 11.54 -2.81 -8.16
CA PHE A 135 12.85 -3.44 -8.45
C PHE A 135 13.92 -3.03 -7.44
N GLN A 136 13.94 -1.76 -7.02
CA GLN A 136 14.84 -1.32 -5.95
C GLN A 136 14.54 -2.06 -4.64
N ARG A 137 13.26 -2.21 -4.27
CA ARG A 137 12.83 -2.98 -3.10
C ARG A 137 13.18 -4.47 -3.21
N LEU A 138 13.04 -5.04 -4.39
CA LEU A 138 13.42 -6.44 -4.64
C LEU A 138 14.91 -6.64 -4.39
N ARG A 139 15.73 -5.70 -4.85
CA ARG A 139 17.17 -5.70 -4.57
C ARG A 139 17.46 -5.56 -3.07
N MET A 140 16.77 -4.66 -2.37
CA MET A 140 16.91 -4.55 -0.91
C MET A 140 16.53 -5.85 -0.19
N SER A 141 15.47 -6.52 -0.63
CA SER A 141 15.06 -7.82 -0.09
C SER A 141 16.14 -8.88 -0.32
N ALA A 142 16.73 -8.92 -1.53
CA ALA A 142 17.85 -9.81 -1.83
C ALA A 142 19.07 -9.53 -0.93
N ASP A 143 19.45 -8.25 -0.74
CA ASP A 143 20.52 -7.84 0.18
C ASP A 143 20.21 -8.32 1.61
N LEU A 144 18.97 -8.17 2.09
CA LEU A 144 18.56 -8.66 3.42
C LEU A 144 18.68 -10.18 3.55
N TYR A 145 18.32 -10.93 2.51
CA TYR A 145 18.46 -12.39 2.48
C TYR A 145 19.92 -12.82 2.48
N GLU A 146 20.78 -12.15 1.71
CA GLU A 146 22.22 -12.42 1.71
C GLU A 146 22.80 -12.22 3.13
N VAL A 147 22.47 -11.10 3.77
CA VAL A 147 22.91 -10.82 5.14
C VAL A 147 22.34 -11.84 6.14
N SER A 148 21.12 -12.34 5.92
CA SER A 148 20.54 -13.43 6.72
C SER A 148 21.26 -14.77 6.52
N SER A 149 21.78 -15.04 5.32
CA SER A 149 22.48 -16.29 4.98
C SER A 149 23.89 -16.37 5.57
N LEU A 150 24.51 -15.21 5.82
CA LEU A 150 25.77 -15.08 6.56
C LEU A 150 25.59 -15.36 8.06
N TRP A 151 24.35 -15.42 8.52
CA TRP A 151 24.03 -15.75 9.90
C TRP A 151 24.02 -17.26 10.09
N GLN A 152 25.19 -17.80 10.44
CA GLN A 152 25.26 -19.11 11.05
C GLN A 152 24.50 -19.03 12.37
N PHE A 153 23.51 -19.90 12.56
CA PHE A 153 22.96 -20.15 13.88
C PHE A 153 24.13 -20.63 14.74
N ASP A 154 24.65 -19.77 15.61
CA ASP A 154 25.52 -20.24 16.69
C ASP A 154 24.70 -21.26 17.46
N ASP A 155 25.05 -22.53 17.22
CA ASP A 155 24.47 -23.67 17.90
C ASP A 155 24.67 -23.43 19.40
N PRO A 156 23.63 -23.40 20.24
CA PRO A 156 23.76 -23.14 21.68
C PRO A 156 24.38 -24.33 22.44
N GLN A 157 25.22 -25.13 21.78
CA GLN A 157 25.97 -26.24 22.35
C GLN A 157 27.48 -26.03 22.23
N LYS A 158 28.01 -25.01 22.92
CA LYS A 158 29.39 -25.00 23.41
C LYS A 158 29.47 -24.37 24.79
#